data_AF-A0A1M3DZ87-F1
#
_entry.id   AF-A0A1M3DZ87-F1
#
_cell.length_a   1.000
_cell.length_b   1.000
_cell.length_c   1.000
_cell.angle_alpha   90.00
_cell.angle_beta   90.00
_cell.angle_gamma   90.00
#
_symmetry.space_group_name_H-M   'P 1'
#
loop_
_entity.id
_entity.type
_entity.pdbx_description
1 polymer ?
#
loop_
_entity_poly.entity_id
_entity_poly.type
_entity_poly.pdbx_seq_one_letter_code
_entity_poly.pdbx_strand_id
1 'polypeptide(L)'
;MTYEQLQEFLQGKVFLIGLTFIDNEGELVEQYQTYGIVSELTDDGLIRIKRKDNSIFQMPYDKDTINKADKGEYRLRATKEVVIDPDYIMTWEISTNGNDNLEKTKMYGYIPPNE
;
A
#
# COMPACT_ATOMS: atom_id res chain seq x y z
N MET A 1 -17.99 -14.63 -3.00
CA MET A 1 -17.31 -14.10 -1.82
C MET A 1 -18.06 -12.87 -1.38
N THR A 2 -18.58 -12.84 -0.16
CA THR A 2 -19.20 -11.66 0.44
C THR A 2 -18.13 -10.68 0.93
N TYR A 3 -18.54 -9.47 1.34
CA TYR A 3 -17.61 -8.48 1.88
C TYR A 3 -16.96 -8.94 3.19
N GLU A 4 -17.74 -9.51 4.10
CA GLU A 4 -17.25 -10.10 5.35
C GLU A 4 -16.22 -11.21 5.09
N GLN A 5 -16.51 -12.11 4.13
CA GLN A 5 -15.57 -13.14 3.73
C GLN A 5 -14.27 -12.56 3.18
N LEU A 6 -14.33 -11.42 2.48
CA LEU A 6 -13.16 -10.71 1.96
C LEU A 6 -12.33 -10.11 3.08
N GLN A 7 -12.97 -9.50 4.08
CA GLN A 7 -12.28 -8.98 5.27
C GLN A 7 -11.50 -10.08 5.99
N GLU A 8 -12.16 -11.21 6.29
CA GLU A 8 -11.53 -12.36 6.95
C GLU A 8 -10.39 -12.96 6.12
N PHE A 9 -10.58 -13.06 4.80
CA PHE A 9 -9.58 -13.64 3.89
C PHE A 9 -8.32 -12.77 3.77
N LEU A 10 -8.48 -11.45 3.77
CA LEU A 10 -7.36 -10.52 3.67
C LEU A 10 -6.63 -10.38 5.01
N GLN A 11 -7.31 -10.56 6.14
CA GLN A 11 -6.69 -10.44 7.45
C GLN A 11 -5.49 -11.39 7.61
N GLY A 12 -4.36 -10.85 8.07
CA GLY A 12 -3.11 -11.60 8.23
C GLY A 12 -2.29 -11.78 6.96
N LYS A 13 -2.78 -11.36 5.78
CA LYS A 13 -2.03 -11.43 4.52
C LYS A 13 -0.91 -10.40 4.47
N VAL A 14 0.18 -10.74 3.78
CA VAL A 14 1.30 -9.82 3.57
C VAL A 14 1.11 -9.09 2.25
N PHE A 15 1.01 -7.76 2.32
CA PHE A 15 0.94 -6.90 1.16
C PHE A 15 2.26 -6.15 0.97
N LEU A 16 2.81 -6.20 -0.23
CA LEU A 16 3.86 -5.31 -0.71
C LEU A 16 3.19 -4.17 -1.48
N ILE A 17 3.37 -2.94 -1.03
CA ILE A 17 2.74 -1.75 -1.62
C ILE A 17 3.82 -0.91 -2.30
N GLY A 18 3.66 -0.66 -3.60
CA GLY A 18 4.48 0.26 -4.39
C GLY A 18 3.68 1.51 -4.74
N LEU A 19 4.26 2.67 -4.45
CA LEU A 19 3.72 3.97 -4.80
C LEU A 19 4.64 4.65 -5.79
N THR A 20 4.05 5.19 -6.85
CA THR A 20 4.72 6.03 -7.84
C THR A 20 4.12 7.42 -7.72
N PHE A 21 4.92 8.38 -7.32
CA PHE A 21 4.52 9.78 -7.24
C PHE A 21 4.86 10.48 -8.55
N ILE A 22 3.87 11.10 -9.17
CA ILE A 22 4.04 11.89 -10.40
C ILE A 22 3.66 13.35 -10.14
N ASP A 23 4.20 14.29 -10.90
CA ASP A 23 3.82 15.71 -10.81
C ASP A 23 2.65 16.02 -11.77
N ASN A 24 2.31 17.31 -11.93
CA ASN A 24 1.21 17.77 -12.80
C ASN A 24 1.47 17.52 -14.29
N GLU A 25 2.74 17.41 -14.68
CA GLU A 25 3.19 17.11 -16.04
C GLU A 25 3.29 15.59 -16.29
N GLY A 26 3.05 14.78 -15.26
CA GLY A 26 3.13 13.32 -15.32
C GLY A 26 4.56 12.78 -15.23
N GLU A 27 5.54 13.60 -14.86
CA GLU A 27 6.91 13.16 -14.66
C GLU A 27 7.06 12.46 -13.30
N LEU A 28 7.93 11.46 -13.27
CA LEU A 28 8.22 10.72 -12.05
C LEU A 28 8.91 11.63 -11.03
N VAL A 29 8.23 11.89 -9.92
CA VAL A 29 8.78 12.60 -8.77
C VAL A 29 9.55 11.63 -7.88
N GLU A 30 8.93 10.53 -7.48
CA GLU A 30 9.55 9.55 -6.58
C GLU A 30 8.87 8.19 -6.61
N GLN A 31 9.60 7.14 -6.24
CA GLN A 31 9.03 5.81 -5.98
C GLN A 31 9.25 5.42 -4.53
N TYR A 32 8.19 4.96 -3.89
CA TYR A 32 8.21 4.46 -2.53
C TYR A 32 7.66 3.05 -2.47
N GLN A 33 8.24 2.21 -1.62
CA GLN A 33 7.75 0.86 -1.39
C GLN A 33 7.65 0.63 0.12
N THR A 34 6.58 -0.03 0.53
CA THR A 34 6.39 -0.48 1.90
C THR A 34 5.73 -1.84 1.93
N TYR A 35 5.72 -2.49 3.08
CA TYR A 35 5.04 -3.76 3.25
C TYR A 35 4.51 -3.90 4.67
N GLY A 36 3.52 -4.75 4.83
CA GLY A 36 2.95 -5.04 6.13
C GLY A 36 1.94 -6.17 6.09
N ILE A 37 1.47 -6.52 7.27
CA ILE A 37 0.45 -7.54 7.47
C ILE A 37 -0.90 -6.83 7.56
N VAL A 38 -1.89 -7.28 6.79
CA VAL A 38 -3.24 -6.73 6.83
C VAL A 38 -3.84 -6.94 8.22
N SER A 39 -4.22 -5.84 8.85
CA SER A 39 -4.93 -5.83 10.12
C SER A 39 -6.44 -5.95 9.90
N GLU A 40 -6.98 -5.18 8.95
CA GLU A 40 -8.40 -5.15 8.60
C GLU A 40 -8.62 -4.55 7.20
N LEU A 41 -9.79 -4.82 6.63
CA LEU A 41 -10.37 -4.08 5.52
C LEU A 41 -11.59 -3.34 6.08
N THR A 42 -11.57 -2.01 6.10
CA THR A 42 -12.65 -1.20 6.68
C THR A 42 -13.92 -1.28 5.84
N ASP A 43 -15.07 -0.93 6.41
CA ASP A 43 -16.34 -0.84 5.66
C ASP A 43 -16.30 0.20 4.53
N ASP A 44 -15.47 1.25 4.69
CA ASP A 44 -15.21 2.27 3.67
C ASP A 44 -14.28 1.80 2.53
N GLY A 45 -13.87 0.53 2.54
CA GLY A 45 -13.04 -0.06 1.49
C GLY A 45 -11.55 0.29 1.61
N LEU A 46 -11.06 0.64 2.80
CA LEU A 46 -9.64 0.88 3.05
C LEU A 46 -8.98 -0.36 3.63
N ILE A 47 -7.92 -0.85 2.98
CA ILE A 47 -7.07 -1.88 3.54
C ILE A 47 -6.07 -1.24 4.50
N ARG A 48 -6.04 -1.69 5.75
CA ARG A 48 -5.07 -1.26 6.76
C ARG A 48 -4.04 -2.34 6.97
N ILE A 49 -2.78 -2.02 6.72
CA ILE A 49 -1.65 -2.89 7.01
C ILE A 49 -0.90 -2.38 8.23
N LYS A 50 -0.40 -3.30 9.03
CA LYS A 50 0.53 -3.04 10.13
C LYS A 50 1.94 -3.29 9.64
N ARG A 51 2.77 -2.24 9.67
CA ARG A 51 4.18 -2.30 9.29
C ARG A 51 5.02 -2.82 10.45
N LYS A 52 6.28 -3.13 10.16
CA LYS A 52 7.25 -3.71 11.12
C LYS A 52 7.50 -2.80 12.35
N ASP A 53 7.40 -1.50 12.19
CA ASP A 53 7.51 -0.49 13.26
C ASP A 53 6.21 -0.29 14.06
N ASN A 54 5.21 -1.17 13.86
CA ASN A 54 3.85 -1.09 14.40
C ASN A 54 3.00 0.10 13.91
N SER A 55 3.50 0.90 12.97
CA SER A 55 2.68 1.94 12.37
C SER A 55 1.63 1.34 11.44
N ILE A 56 0.48 2.02 11.36
CA ILE A 56 -0.61 1.65 10.44
C ILE A 56 -0.41 2.42 9.15
N PHE A 57 -0.52 1.70 8.04
CA PHE A 57 -0.52 2.26 6.71
C PHE A 57 -1.78 1.81 5.99
N GLN A 58 -2.51 2.75 5.39
CA GLN A 58 -3.80 2.44 4.79
C GLN A 58 -3.84 2.83 3.31
N MET A 59 -4.53 2.04 2.49
CA MET A 59 -4.74 2.32 1.08
C MET A 59 -6.16 1.94 0.65
N PRO A 60 -6.71 2.54 -0.41
CA PRO A 60 -7.95 2.07 -0.99
C PRO A 60 -7.75 0.64 -1.49
N TYR A 61 -8.69 -0.25 -1.16
CA TYR A 61 -8.75 -1.57 -1.74
C TYR A 61 -9.33 -1.46 -3.14
N ASP A 62 -8.46 -1.57 -4.13
CA ASP A 62 -8.85 -1.60 -5.55
C ASP A 62 -8.26 -2.84 -6.20
N LYS A 63 -9.12 -3.71 -6.75
CA LYS A 63 -8.69 -5.01 -7.31
C LYS A 63 -7.80 -4.85 -8.53
N ASP A 64 -7.96 -3.79 -9.31
CA ASP A 64 -7.16 -3.53 -10.51
C ASP A 64 -5.74 -3.10 -10.12
N THR A 65 -5.57 -2.53 -8.92
CA THR A 65 -4.25 -2.20 -8.36
C THR A 65 -3.54 -3.38 -7.67
N ILE A 66 -4.26 -4.48 -7.38
CA ILE A 66 -3.77 -5.60 -6.57
C ILE A 66 -3.51 -6.83 -7.44
N ASN A 67 -2.28 -7.32 -7.41
CA ASN A 67 -1.88 -8.56 -8.04
C ASN A 67 -1.41 -9.57 -7.00
N LYS A 68 -1.60 -10.86 -7.26
CA LYS A 68 -1.02 -11.91 -6.43
C LYS A 68 0.49 -11.88 -6.61
N ALA A 69 1.23 -11.91 -5.51
CA ALA A 69 2.69 -11.97 -5.60
C ALA A 69 3.13 -13.40 -5.96
N ASP A 70 4.14 -13.49 -6.82
CA ASP A 70 4.87 -14.73 -7.01
C ASP A 70 5.72 -15.02 -5.77
N LYS A 71 5.94 -16.29 -5.47
CA LYS A 71 6.85 -16.70 -4.40
C LYS A 71 8.27 -16.26 -4.71
N GLY A 72 8.99 -15.82 -3.68
CA GLY A 72 10.38 -15.37 -3.80
C GLY A 72 10.73 -14.21 -2.88
N GLU A 73 11.95 -13.71 -3.09
CA GLU A 73 12.52 -12.61 -2.33
C GLU A 73 12.32 -11.28 -3.06
N TYR A 74 11.58 -10.37 -2.42
CA TYR A 74 11.36 -9.02 -2.91
C TYR A 74 12.25 -8.06 -2.13
N ARG A 75 13.28 -7.54 -2.80
CA ARG A 75 14.17 -6.54 -2.19
C ARG A 75 13.63 -5.14 -2.44
N LEU A 76 13.21 -4.46 -1.37
CA LEU A 76 12.79 -3.06 -1.43
C LEU A 76 14.00 -2.19 -1.77
N ARG A 77 13.87 -1.35 -2.81
CA ARG A 77 14.99 -0.52 -3.28
C ARG A 77 15.41 0.52 -2.24
N ALA A 78 14.44 1.10 -1.53
CA ALA A 78 14.69 2.20 -0.59
C ALA A 78 15.33 1.72 0.73
N THR A 79 14.81 0.66 1.35
CA THR A 79 15.27 0.20 2.67
C THR A 79 16.28 -0.95 2.60
N LYS A 80 16.50 -1.55 1.42
CA LYS A 80 17.23 -2.81 1.21
C LYS A 80 16.66 -4.00 1.99
N GLU A 81 15.48 -3.85 2.60
CA GLU A 81 14.79 -4.95 3.25
C GLU A 81 14.35 -6.00 2.23
N VAL A 82 14.32 -7.25 2.66
CA VAL A 82 13.86 -8.38 1.87
C VAL A 82 12.55 -8.86 2.47
N VAL A 83 11.50 -8.84 1.65
CA VAL A 83 10.20 -9.44 1.95
C VAL A 83 10.17 -10.79 1.27
N ILE A 84 9.95 -11.84 2.06
CA ILE A 84 9.91 -13.22 1.58
C ILE A 84 8.45 -13.61 1.40
N ASP A 85 8.11 -14.09 0.20
CA ASP A 85 6.80 -14.63 -0.15
C ASP A 85 5.61 -13.74 0.26
N PRO A 86 5.54 -12.47 -0.19
CA PRO A 86 4.33 -11.67 0.02
C PRO A 86 3.12 -12.36 -0.63
N ASP A 87 1.93 -12.20 -0.06
CA ASP A 87 0.71 -12.75 -0.67
C ASP A 87 0.27 -11.92 -1.88
N TYR A 88 0.39 -10.59 -1.77
CA TYR A 88 -0.09 -9.63 -2.78
C TYR A 88 0.86 -8.45 -2.98
N ILE A 89 0.80 -7.88 -4.18
CA ILE A 89 1.46 -6.64 -4.56
C ILE A 89 0.38 -5.63 -4.94
N MET A 90 0.36 -4.48 -4.29
CA MET A 90 -0.53 -3.36 -4.61
C MET A 90 0.30 -2.22 -5.21
N THR A 91 -0.12 -1.66 -6.34
CA THR A 91 0.61 -0.57 -6.99
C THR A 91 -0.30 0.63 -7.22
N TRP A 92 0.11 1.80 -6.71
CA TRP A 92 -0.61 3.06 -6.89
C TRP A 92 0.25 4.09 -7.61
N GLU A 93 -0.39 4.85 -8.49
CA GLU A 93 0.16 6.10 -9.03
C GLU A 93 -0.56 7.27 -8.37
N ILE A 94 0.19 8.25 -7.86
CA ILE A 94 -0.33 9.35 -7.06
C ILE A 94 0.16 10.66 -7.67
N SER A 95 -0.76 11.49 -8.15
CA SER A 95 -0.47 12.84 -8.63
C SER A 95 -0.22 13.80 -7.47
N THR A 96 0.87 14.54 -7.55
CA THR A 96 1.36 15.41 -6.47
C THR A 96 1.42 16.84 -6.96
N ASN A 97 0.68 17.73 -6.29
CA ASN A 97 0.63 19.14 -6.66
C ASN A 97 1.67 19.97 -5.89
N GLY A 98 2.89 19.44 -5.80
CA GLY A 98 4.08 20.25 -5.58
C GLY A 98 4.50 20.62 -4.16
N ASN A 99 3.83 20.27 -3.04
CA ASN A 99 4.48 20.55 -1.73
C ASN A 99 4.14 19.84 -0.41
N ASP A 100 3.11 19.02 -0.18
CA ASP A 100 2.85 18.60 1.24
C ASP A 100 2.33 17.18 1.47
N ASN A 101 2.01 16.43 0.41
CA ASN A 101 1.36 15.13 0.55
C ASN A 101 2.33 13.94 0.53
N LEU A 102 3.54 14.08 -0.01
CA LEU A 102 4.45 12.94 -0.19
C LEU A 102 4.82 12.26 1.14
N GLU A 103 5.34 13.03 2.09
CA GLU A 103 5.82 12.48 3.36
C GLU A 103 4.66 11.92 4.19
N LYS A 104 3.51 12.61 4.20
CA LYS A 104 2.30 12.13 4.86
C LYS A 104 1.79 10.83 4.23
N THR A 105 1.76 10.75 2.90
CA THR A 105 1.36 9.52 2.21
C THR A 105 2.34 8.37 2.44
N LYS A 106 3.65 8.63 2.51
CA LYS A 106 4.62 7.59 2.91
C LYS A 106 4.41 7.15 4.36
N MET A 107 4.02 8.06 5.25
CA MET A 107 3.86 7.78 6.67
C MET A 107 2.54 7.07 6.98
N TYR A 108 1.41 7.50 6.41
CA TYR A 108 0.08 7.02 6.78
C TYR A 108 -0.64 6.29 5.64
N GLY A 109 -0.19 6.48 4.41
CA GLY A 109 -0.87 6.02 3.20
C GLY A 109 -1.91 7.01 2.69
N TYR A 110 -2.98 6.50 2.09
CA TYR A 110 -4.09 7.32 1.60
C TYR A 110 -4.93 7.85 2.76
N ILE A 111 -5.09 9.17 2.83
CA ILE A 111 -5.97 9.84 3.80
C ILE A 111 -7.14 10.41 2.99
N PRO A 112 -8.38 9.97 3.22
CA PRO A 112 -9.53 10.55 2.54
C PRO A 112 -9.66 12.04 2.90
N PRO A 113 -10.07 12.91 1.95
CA PRO A 113 -10.08 14.36 2.13
C PRO A 113 -11.04 14.92 3.22
N ASN A 114 -11.76 14.05 3.95
CA ASN A 114 -12.84 14.44 4.87
C ASN A 114 -12.66 13.93 6.32
N GLU A 115 -11.46 13.51 6.74
CA GLU A 115 -11.16 13.22 8.17
C GLU A 115 -10.49 14.40 8.89
#